data_AF-A0A6C1BTI8-F1
#
_entry.id   AF-A0A6C1BTI8-F1
#
_cell.length_a   1.000
_cell.length_b   1.000
_cell.length_c   1.000
_cell.angle_alpha   90.00
_cell.angle_beta   90.00
_cell.angle_gamma   90.00
#
_symmetry.space_group_name_H-M   'P 1'
#
loop_
_entity.id
_entity.type
_entity.pdbx_description
1 polymer ?
#
loop_
_entity_poly.entity_id
_entity_poly.type
_entity_poly.pdbx_seq_one_letter_code
_entity_poly.pdbx_strand_id
1 'polypeptide(L)'
;MKDKFLLLLYMLALLLLSSLSSIKYLLLLLSLLLLANAISLRSSLGRAIRPSVLALFTALFISTPYALWTGHYSYALLLTLRVLNLTLLTLLVLRNINLYLAFGFSKTLSQLLVLTSSHILLYRRVFSEFKDSLRSRSPEGPQRRDMINFSGGIGLYFFDRAFRDSEEVAKAMKSRGFYID
;
A
#
# COMPACT_ATOMS: atom_id res chain seq x y z
N MET A 1 1.46 23.59 0.94
CA MET A 1 -0.02 23.59 0.86
C MET A 1 -0.53 22.68 -0.27
N LYS A 2 0.14 22.66 -1.43
CA LYS A 2 -0.18 21.79 -2.57
C LYS A 2 -0.46 20.32 -2.19
N ASP A 3 0.41 19.68 -1.40
CA ASP A 3 0.22 18.26 -1.03
C ASP A 3 -1.00 18.01 -0.14
N LYS A 4 -1.31 18.93 0.77
CA LYS A 4 -2.51 18.86 1.63
C LYS A 4 -3.78 18.95 0.80
N PHE A 5 -3.80 19.87 -0.17
CA PHE A 5 -4.93 20.03 -1.08
C PHE A 5 -5.09 18.81 -1.99
N LEU A 6 -3.99 18.27 -2.53
CA LEU A 6 -4.01 17.05 -3.34
C LEU A 6 -4.53 15.84 -2.56
N LEU A 7 -4.17 15.70 -1.28
CA LEU A 7 -4.69 14.63 -0.42
C LEU A 7 -6.20 14.79 -0.20
N LEU A 8 -6.67 16.00 0.08
CA LEU A 8 -8.10 16.27 0.25
C LEU A 8 -8.88 16.00 -1.04
N LEU A 9 -8.38 16.49 -2.17
CA LEU A 9 -8.93 16.24 -3.51
C LEU A 9 -9.00 14.73 -3.80
N TYR A 10 -7.96 13.99 -3.43
CA TYR A 10 -7.92 12.54 -3.55
C TYR A 10 -9.00 11.85 -2.70
N MET A 11 -9.16 12.24 -1.43
CA MET A 11 -10.19 11.67 -0.56
C MET A 11 -11.61 11.95 -1.09
N LEU A 12 -11.85 13.16 -1.59
CA LEU A 12 -13.12 13.49 -2.26
C LEU A 12 -13.31 12.67 -3.54
N ALA A 13 -12.28 12.55 -4.37
CA ALA A 13 -12.34 11.76 -5.61
C ALA A 13 -12.62 10.27 -5.33
N LEU A 14 -12.06 9.69 -4.26
CA LEU A 14 -12.36 8.32 -3.83
C LEU A 14 -13.84 8.15 -3.48
N LEU A 15 -14.41 9.07 -2.70
CA LEU A 15 -15.82 9.03 -2.31
C LEU A 15 -16.73 9.14 -3.53
N LEU A 16 -16.45 10.10 -4.43
CA LEU A 16 -17.20 10.30 -5.66
C LEU A 16 -17.13 9.07 -6.57
N LEU A 17 -15.94 8.52 -6.82
CA LEU A 17 -15.76 7.30 -7.63
C LEU A 17 -16.47 6.08 -7.03
N SER A 18 -16.48 5.96 -5.71
CA SER A 18 -17.17 4.87 -5.02
C SER A 18 -18.69 4.97 -5.17
N SER A 19 -19.23 6.20 -5.17
CA SER A 19 -20.67 6.47 -5.31
C SER A 19 -21.20 6.29 -6.74
N LEU A 20 -20.35 6.40 -7.75
CA LEU A 20 -20.76 6.27 -9.16
C LEU A 20 -21.12 4.81 -9.50
N SER A 21 -22.37 4.59 -9.89
CA SER A 21 -22.92 3.28 -10.29
C SER A 21 -23.12 3.14 -11.80
N SER A 22 -22.79 4.16 -12.58
CA SER A 22 -23.05 4.21 -14.02
C SER A 22 -21.83 3.77 -14.84
N ILE A 23 -21.99 2.69 -15.61
CA ILE A 23 -20.91 2.07 -16.40
C ILE A 23 -20.27 3.07 -17.37
N LYS A 24 -21.07 3.92 -18.03
CA LYS A 24 -20.58 4.91 -19.00
C LYS A 24 -19.59 5.90 -18.38
N TYR A 25 -19.89 6.40 -17.17
CA TYR A 25 -19.02 7.36 -16.48
C TYR A 25 -17.75 6.69 -15.96
N LEU A 26 -17.85 5.45 -15.48
CA LEU A 26 -16.68 4.66 -15.07
C LEU A 26 -15.73 4.37 -16.24
N LEU A 27 -16.24 4.10 -17.44
CA LEU A 27 -15.43 3.92 -18.64
C LEU A 27 -14.74 5.22 -19.08
N LEU A 28 -15.47 6.35 -19.04
CA LEU A 28 -14.91 7.65 -19.37
C LEU A 28 -13.82 8.06 -18.37
N LEU A 29 -14.04 7.83 -17.07
CA LEU A 29 -13.02 8.08 -16.05
C LEU A 29 -11.80 7.17 -16.22
N LEU A 30 -12.03 5.91 -16.61
CA LEU A 30 -10.95 4.98 -16.87
C LEU A 30 -10.06 5.46 -18.01
N SER A 31 -10.64 5.90 -19.13
CA SER A 31 -9.86 6.40 -20.27
C SER A 31 -9.08 7.66 -19.91
N LEU A 32 -9.69 8.60 -19.17
CA LEU A 32 -9.00 9.79 -18.66
C LEU A 32 -7.85 9.44 -17.73
N LEU A 33 -8.05 8.52 -16.78
CA LEU A 33 -7.01 8.09 -15.84
C LEU A 33 -5.89 7.32 -16.54
N LEU A 34 -6.20 6.52 -17.55
CA LEU A 34 -5.20 5.86 -18.38
C LEU A 34 -4.37 6.86 -19.17
N LEU A 35 -4.99 7.88 -19.77
CA LEU A 35 -4.28 8.95 -20.48
C LEU A 35 -3.38 9.76 -19.53
N ALA A 36 -3.91 10.18 -18.38
CA ALA A 36 -3.14 10.92 -17.37
C ALA A 36 -1.96 10.10 -16.85
N ASN A 37 -2.15 8.80 -16.66
CA ASN A 37 -1.06 7.89 -16.32
C ASN A 37 -0.08 7.75 -17.49
N ALA A 38 -0.53 7.50 -18.72
CA ALA A 38 0.30 7.31 -19.91
C ALA A 38 1.23 8.50 -20.20
N ILE A 39 0.70 9.74 -20.14
CA ILE A 39 1.47 10.98 -20.32
C ILE A 39 2.60 11.07 -19.29
N SER A 40 2.31 10.66 -18.06
CA SER A 40 3.27 10.68 -16.95
C SER A 40 4.12 9.41 -16.84
N LEU A 41 3.81 8.35 -17.60
CA LEU A 41 4.49 7.05 -17.57
C LEU A 41 5.76 7.00 -18.43
N ARG A 42 6.06 8.03 -19.23
CA ARG A 42 7.20 8.05 -20.18
C ARG A 42 8.56 7.77 -19.53
N SER A 43 8.69 7.90 -18.20
CA SER A 43 9.93 7.63 -17.45
C SER A 43 9.87 6.45 -16.46
N SER A 44 8.72 5.78 -16.26
CA SER A 44 8.58 4.77 -15.17
C SER A 44 7.52 3.69 -15.43
N LEU A 45 7.49 3.12 -16.64
CA LEU A 45 6.53 2.06 -17.00
C LEU A 45 6.54 0.88 -16.02
N GLY A 46 7.71 0.43 -15.54
CA GLY A 46 7.83 -0.76 -14.71
C GLY A 46 7.18 -0.67 -13.31
N ARG A 47 7.02 0.53 -12.74
CA ARG A 47 6.51 0.70 -11.37
C ARG A 47 4.99 0.78 -11.28
N ALA A 48 4.32 1.26 -12.32
CA ALA A 48 2.86 1.43 -12.32
C ALA A 48 2.09 0.22 -12.88
N ILE A 49 2.71 -0.57 -13.76
CA ILE A 49 2.07 -1.72 -14.42
C ILE A 49 1.79 -2.85 -13.42
N ARG A 50 2.78 -3.22 -12.59
CA ARG A 50 2.63 -4.30 -11.60
C ARG A 50 1.41 -4.14 -10.67
N PRO A 51 1.24 -3.02 -9.95
CA PRO A 51 0.10 -2.85 -9.04
C PRO A 51 -1.25 -2.79 -9.77
N SER A 52 -1.30 -2.21 -10.98
CA SER A 52 -2.53 -2.15 -11.78
C SER A 52 -2.95 -3.54 -12.27
N VAL A 53 -1.98 -4.36 -12.68
CA VAL A 53 -2.20 -5.76 -13.08
C VAL A 53 -2.65 -6.61 -11.89
N LEU A 54 -2.01 -6.44 -10.72
CA LEU A 54 -2.42 -7.10 -9.48
C LEU A 54 -3.86 -6.74 -9.09
N ALA A 55 -4.22 -5.45 -9.17
CA ALA A 55 -5.57 -4.99 -8.86
C ALA A 55 -6.63 -5.59 -9.81
N LEU A 56 -6.30 -5.70 -11.10
CA LEU A 56 -7.13 -6.39 -12.09
C LEU A 56 -7.31 -7.87 -11.75
N PHE A 57 -6.23 -8.57 -11.45
CA PHE A 57 -6.32 -9.99 -11.06
C PHE A 57 -7.18 -10.19 -9.81
N THR A 58 -7.01 -9.35 -8.78
CA THR A 58 -7.85 -9.43 -7.57
C THR A 58 -9.30 -9.11 -7.88
N ALA A 59 -9.56 -8.10 -8.72
CA ALA A 59 -10.92 -7.72 -9.09
C ALA A 59 -11.62 -8.82 -9.88
N LEU A 60 -10.93 -9.44 -10.84
CA LEU A 60 -11.45 -10.55 -11.63
C LEU A 60 -11.65 -11.80 -10.78
N PHE A 61 -10.73 -12.11 -9.87
CA PHE A 61 -10.86 -13.25 -8.96
C PHE A 61 -12.11 -13.15 -8.07
N ILE A 62 -12.49 -11.94 -7.65
CA ILE A 62 -13.70 -11.72 -6.84
C ILE A 62 -14.96 -11.60 -7.71
N SER A 63 -14.87 -10.97 -8.89
CA SER A 63 -16.05 -10.70 -9.71
C SER A 63 -16.51 -11.89 -10.55
N THR A 64 -15.58 -12.75 -10.98
CA THR A 64 -15.91 -13.90 -11.85
C THR A 64 -16.75 -14.98 -11.16
N PRO A 65 -16.49 -15.41 -9.90
CA PRO A 65 -17.34 -16.41 -9.23
C PRO A 65 -18.74 -15.85 -8.96
N TYR A 66 -18.82 -14.57 -8.60
CA TYR A 66 -20.09 -13.90 -8.36
C TYR A 66 -20.94 -13.80 -9.64
N ALA A 67 -20.31 -13.45 -10.77
CA ALA A 67 -20.98 -13.37 -12.07
C ALA A 67 -21.49 -14.74 -12.54
N LEU A 68 -20.68 -15.79 -12.36
CA LEU A 68 -21.04 -17.17 -12.72
C LEU A 68 -22.19 -17.70 -11.84
N TRP A 69 -22.23 -17.31 -10.56
CA TRP A 69 -23.26 -17.77 -9.65
C TRP A 69 -24.61 -17.04 -9.84
N THR A 70 -24.57 -15.74 -10.15
CA THR A 70 -25.79 -14.90 -10.21
C THR A 70 -26.27 -14.57 -11.63
N GLY A 71 -25.44 -14.79 -12.66
CA GLY A 71 -25.74 -14.43 -14.04
C GLY A 71 -25.71 -12.92 -14.34
N HIS A 72 -25.41 -12.07 -13.36
CA HIS A 72 -25.40 -10.61 -13.52
C HIS A 72 -24.02 -10.07 -13.95
N TYR A 73 -23.67 -10.27 -15.23
CA TYR A 73 -22.40 -9.82 -15.80
C TYR A 73 -22.18 -8.30 -15.77
N SER A 74 -23.26 -7.52 -15.84
CA SER A 74 -23.21 -6.05 -15.78
C SER A 74 -22.67 -5.53 -14.44
N TYR A 75 -23.06 -6.19 -13.34
CA TYR A 75 -22.59 -5.83 -12.01
C TYR A 75 -21.12 -6.21 -11.79
N ALA A 76 -20.72 -7.38 -12.29
CA ALA A 76 -19.32 -7.81 -12.24
C ALA A 76 -18.39 -6.83 -13.00
N LEU A 77 -18.82 -6.39 -14.18
CA LEU A 77 -18.10 -5.39 -14.97
C LEU A 77 -18.02 -4.05 -14.23
N LEU A 78 -19.11 -3.60 -13.61
CA LEU A 78 -19.13 -2.37 -12.81
C LEU A 78 -18.11 -2.43 -11.67
N LEU A 79 -18.09 -3.53 -10.90
CA LEU A 79 -17.12 -3.72 -9.81
C LEU A 79 -15.68 -3.69 -10.31
N THR A 80 -15.38 -4.44 -11.38
CA THR A 80 -14.03 -4.47 -11.95
C THR A 80 -13.60 -3.08 -12.42
N LEU A 81 -14.47 -2.33 -13.12
CA LEU A 81 -14.16 -0.97 -13.53
C LEU A 81 -13.95 -0.02 -12.34
N ARG A 82 -14.74 -0.14 -11.27
CA ARG A 82 -14.58 0.69 -10.08
C ARG A 82 -13.24 0.43 -9.39
N VAL A 83 -12.88 -0.84 -9.19
CA VAL A 83 -11.59 -1.21 -8.58
C VAL A 83 -10.42 -0.70 -9.43
N LEU A 84 -10.51 -0.83 -10.75
CA LEU A 84 -9.47 -0.35 -11.68
C LEU A 84 -9.32 1.17 -11.61
N ASN A 85 -10.43 1.92 -11.65
CA ASN A 85 -10.40 3.38 -11.52
C ASN A 85 -9.80 3.83 -10.19
N LEU A 86 -10.22 3.22 -9.07
CA LEU A 86 -9.69 3.55 -7.75
C LEU A 86 -8.19 3.28 -7.68
N THR A 87 -7.72 2.14 -8.18
CA THR A 87 -6.28 1.80 -8.15
C THR A 87 -5.43 2.68 -9.05
N LEU A 88 -5.91 3.06 -10.25
CA LEU A 88 -5.20 4.02 -11.10
C LEU A 88 -5.15 5.42 -10.47
N LEU A 89 -6.24 5.85 -9.82
CA LEU A 89 -6.27 7.11 -9.10
C LEU A 89 -5.28 7.10 -7.92
N THR A 90 -5.28 6.03 -7.11
CA THR A 90 -4.36 5.92 -5.96
C THR A 90 -2.90 5.97 -6.39
N LEU A 91 -2.55 5.25 -7.47
CA LEU A 91 -1.18 5.25 -8.01
C LEU A 91 -0.76 6.62 -8.55
N LEU A 92 -1.65 7.30 -9.28
CA LEU A 92 -1.38 8.63 -9.82
C LEU A 92 -1.12 9.63 -8.70
N VAL A 93 -1.92 9.56 -7.65
CA VAL A 93 -1.82 10.46 -6.50
C VAL A 93 -0.58 10.16 -5.66
N LEU A 94 -0.32 8.89 -5.32
CA LEU A 94 0.86 8.49 -4.53
C LEU A 94 2.18 8.84 -5.20
N ARG A 95 2.23 8.90 -6.54
CA ARG A 95 3.42 9.36 -7.27
C ARG A 95 3.66 10.86 -7.11
N ASN A 96 2.60 11.64 -7.01
CA ASN A 96 2.66 13.10 -7.09
C ASN A 96 2.62 13.78 -5.71
N ILE A 97 2.23 13.05 -4.66
CA ILE A 97 2.13 13.57 -3.29
C ILE A 97 3.34 13.15 -2.47
N ASN A 98 3.95 14.11 -1.79
CA ASN A 98 4.86 13.80 -0.69
C ASN A 98 4.05 13.57 0.60
N LEU A 99 3.97 12.31 1.06
CA LEU A 99 3.21 11.93 2.26
C LEU A 99 3.65 12.67 3.52
N TYR A 100 4.95 12.97 3.67
CA TYR A 100 5.47 13.72 4.82
C TYR A 100 4.89 15.14 4.87
N LEU A 101 4.78 15.80 3.71
CA LEU A 101 4.21 17.14 3.60
C LEU A 101 2.68 17.13 3.68
N ALA A 102 2.05 16.09 3.13
CA ALA A 102 0.60 15.92 3.15
C ALA A 102 0.07 15.79 4.59
N PHE A 103 0.76 15.03 5.45
CA PHE A 103 0.41 14.87 6.86
C PHE A 103 0.96 15.96 7.78
N GLY A 104 1.64 16.98 7.25
CA GLY A 104 2.16 18.11 8.01
C GLY A 104 1.08 19.05 8.59
N PHE A 105 -0.19 18.65 8.65
CA PHE A 105 -1.22 19.32 9.44
C PHE A 105 -1.23 18.84 10.90
N SER A 106 -0.73 17.64 11.16
CA SER A 106 -0.67 17.06 12.50
C SER A 106 0.78 16.71 12.86
N LYS A 107 1.25 17.27 13.98
CA LYS A 107 2.59 16.98 14.50
C LYS A 107 2.73 15.50 14.87
N THR A 108 1.73 14.93 15.53
CA THR A 108 1.72 13.53 15.96
C THR A 108 1.76 12.57 14.77
N LEU A 109 0.97 12.84 13.74
CA LEU A 109 0.89 11.97 12.56
C LEU A 109 2.17 12.05 11.72
N SER A 110 2.74 13.25 11.58
CA SER A 110 4.03 13.45 10.92
C SER A 110 5.16 12.74 11.67
N GLN A 111 5.19 12.83 13.00
CA GLN A 111 6.15 12.11 13.84
C GLN A 111 6.01 10.60 13.70
N LEU A 112 4.78 10.08 13.77
CA LEU A 112 4.51 8.65 13.60
C LEU A 112 4.99 8.17 12.23
N LEU A 113 4.77 8.93 11.16
CA LEU A 113 5.21 8.59 9.82
C LEU A 113 6.76 8.56 9.73
N VAL A 114 7.45 9.50 10.36
CA VAL A 114 8.93 9.51 10.41
C VAL A 114 9.47 8.32 11.21
N LEU A 115 8.91 8.05 12.40
CA LEU A 115 9.34 6.91 13.23
C LEU A 115 9.11 5.59 12.52
N THR A 116 7.89 5.37 12.01
CA THR A 116 7.53 4.12 11.30
C THR A 116 8.38 3.92 10.04
N SER A 117 8.61 4.97 9.24
CA SER A 117 9.47 4.86 8.05
C SER A 117 10.92 4.48 8.40
N SER A 118 11.44 5.01 9.51
CA SER A 118 12.78 4.66 10.02
C SER A 118 12.84 3.20 10.46
N HIS A 119 11.85 2.72 11.23
CA HIS A 119 11.78 1.33 11.65
C HIS A 119 11.58 0.36 10.47
N ILE A 120 10.80 0.73 9.45
CA ILE A 120 10.63 -0.08 8.23
C ILE A 120 11.99 -0.31 7.55
N LEU A 121 12.84 0.71 7.45
CA LEU A 121 14.17 0.58 6.85
C LEU A 121 15.07 -0.35 7.67
N LEU A 122 15.06 -0.21 8.99
CA LEU A 122 15.84 -1.06 9.90
C LEU A 122 15.38 -2.51 9.85
N TYR A 123 14.07 -2.75 9.99
CA TYR A 123 13.51 -4.10 9.99
C TYR A 123 13.65 -4.79 8.64
N ARG A 124 13.61 -4.03 7.54
CA ARG A 124 13.90 -4.58 6.21
C ARG A 124 15.33 -5.13 6.11
N ARG A 125 16.31 -4.45 6.72
CA ARG A 125 17.70 -4.93 6.78
C ARG A 125 17.82 -6.19 7.64
N VAL A 126 17.24 -6.17 8.84
CA VAL A 126 17.24 -7.34 9.74
C VAL A 126 16.55 -8.53 9.07
N PHE A 127 15.47 -8.30 8.33
CA PHE A 127 14.77 -9.35 7.60
C PHE A 127 15.61 -9.93 6.46
N SER A 128 16.41 -9.12 5.75
CA SER A 128 17.37 -9.68 4.77
C SER A 128 18.44 -10.53 5.46
N GLU A 129 18.94 -10.13 6.62
CA GLU A 129 19.94 -10.92 7.37
C GLU A 129 19.36 -12.28 7.81
N PHE A 130 18.11 -12.32 8.26
CA PHE A 130 17.43 -13.59 8.54
C PHE A 130 17.30 -14.49 7.31
N LYS A 131 17.01 -13.92 6.14
CA LYS A 131 16.94 -14.69 4.88
C LYS A 131 18.30 -15.27 4.52
N ASP A 132 19.35 -14.49 4.67
CA ASP A 132 20.73 -14.94 4.39
C ASP A 132 21.14 -16.03 5.37
N SER A 133 20.77 -15.90 6.65
CA SER A 133 20.98 -16.95 7.66
C SER A 133 20.19 -18.23 7.38
N LEU A 134 18.97 -18.14 6.83
CA LEU A 134 18.21 -19.33 6.45
C LEU A 134 18.87 -20.02 5.26
N ARG A 135 19.28 -19.22 4.26
CA ARG A 135 19.93 -19.74 3.06
C ARG A 135 21.27 -20.40 3.35
N SER A 136 22.06 -19.88 4.28
CA SER A 136 23.35 -20.47 4.66
C SER A 136 23.19 -21.79 5.43
N ARG A 137 22.10 -21.96 6.18
CA ARG A 137 21.81 -23.17 6.96
C ARG A 137 21.10 -24.26 6.15
N SER A 138 20.66 -23.97 4.94
CA SER A 138 19.93 -24.91 4.07
C SER A 138 20.60 -25.01 2.69
N PRO A 139 21.66 -25.83 2.55
CA PRO A 139 22.39 -26.01 1.28
C PRO A 139 21.50 -26.46 0.12
N GLU A 140 20.52 -27.32 0.41
CA GLU A 140 19.54 -27.86 -0.55
C GLU A 140 18.32 -26.94 -0.75
N GLY A 141 18.28 -25.81 -0.06
CA GLY A 141 17.13 -24.90 -0.01
C GLY A 141 16.12 -25.27 1.09
N PRO A 142 15.41 -24.27 1.66
CA PRO A 142 14.45 -24.51 2.74
C PRO A 142 13.20 -25.23 2.22
N GLN A 143 12.73 -26.25 2.96
CA GLN A 143 11.47 -26.91 2.63
C GLN A 143 10.26 -26.02 2.98
N ARG A 144 9.08 -26.34 2.43
CA ARG A 144 7.84 -25.60 2.73
C ARG A 144 7.53 -25.53 4.23
N ARG A 145 7.80 -26.60 4.97
CA ARG A 145 7.61 -26.64 6.44
C ARG A 145 8.57 -25.68 7.15
N ASP A 146 9.83 -25.66 6.74
CA ASP A 146 10.84 -24.74 7.28
C ASP A 146 10.46 -23.29 7.00
N MET A 147 9.93 -23.00 5.82
CA MET A 147 9.45 -21.66 5.48
C MET A 147 8.28 -21.20 6.36
N ILE A 148 7.35 -22.08 6.70
CA ILE A 148 6.23 -21.77 7.60
C ILE A 148 6.76 -21.50 9.01
N ASN A 149 7.61 -22.38 9.53
CA ASN A 149 8.21 -22.23 10.86
C ASN A 149 9.08 -20.95 10.96
N PHE A 150 9.87 -20.68 9.93
CA PHE A 150 10.67 -19.48 9.79
C PHE A 150 9.81 -18.22 9.78
N SER A 151 8.72 -18.21 9.00
CA SER A 151 7.80 -17.06 8.94
C SER A 151 7.13 -16.81 10.28
N GLY A 152 6.71 -17.86 10.98
CA GLY A 152 6.14 -17.76 12.33
C GLY A 152 7.15 -17.24 13.36
N GLY A 153 8.35 -17.81 13.38
CA GLY A 153 9.42 -17.39 14.30
C GLY A 153 9.87 -15.95 14.07
N ILE A 154 9.99 -15.54 12.80
CA ILE A 154 10.30 -14.15 12.44
C ILE A 154 9.18 -13.20 12.83
N GLY A 155 7.93 -13.60 12.60
CA GLY A 155 6.77 -12.79 12.98
C GLY A 155 6.76 -12.49 14.48
N LEU A 156 6.93 -13.51 15.31
CA LEU A 156 7.04 -13.35 16.76
C LEU A 156 8.25 -12.50 17.16
N TYR A 157 9.42 -12.77 16.56
CA TYR A 157 10.63 -11.99 16.83
C TYR A 157 10.43 -10.49 16.55
N PHE A 158 9.88 -10.13 15.38
CA PHE A 158 9.65 -8.72 15.04
C PHE A 158 8.57 -8.09 15.90
N PHE A 159 7.56 -8.85 16.33
CA PHE A 159 6.53 -8.36 17.24
C PHE A 159 7.13 -8.00 18.61
N ASP A 160 7.87 -8.92 19.23
CA ASP A 160 8.53 -8.70 20.53
C ASP A 160 9.59 -7.60 20.44
N ARG A 161 10.30 -7.53 19.31
CA ARG A 161 11.26 -6.45 19.05
C ARG A 161 10.57 -5.11 18.90
N ALA A 162 9.47 -5.02 18.16
CA ALA A 162 8.73 -3.78 17.99
C ALA A 162 8.18 -3.25 19.32
N PHE A 163 7.71 -4.13 20.20
CA PHE A 163 7.25 -3.73 21.54
C PHE A 163 8.40 -3.12 22.38
N ARG A 164 9.54 -3.82 22.45
CA ARG A 164 10.74 -3.33 23.17
C ARG A 164 11.30 -2.05 22.58
N ASP A 165 11.46 -2.01 21.25
CA ASP A 165 11.94 -0.82 20.54
C ASP A 165 11.02 0.38 20.81
N SER A 166 9.69 0.17 20.87
CA SER A 166 8.74 1.25 21.16
C SER A 166 8.93 1.83 22.57
N GLU A 167 9.19 0.99 23.57
CA GLU A 167 9.47 1.46 24.93
C GLU A 167 10.80 2.21 25.02
N GLU A 168 11.85 1.68 24.38
CA GLU A 168 13.18 2.29 24.37
C GLU A 168 13.16 3.64 23.66
N VAL A 169 12.53 3.71 22.49
CA VAL A 169 12.36 4.96 21.74
C VAL A 169 11.54 5.96 22.55
N ALA A 170 10.44 5.54 23.19
CA ALA A 170 9.64 6.42 24.03
C ALA A 170 10.45 6.98 25.23
N LYS A 171 11.22 6.14 25.92
CA LYS A 171 12.10 6.55 27.03
C LYS A 171 13.20 7.51 26.54
N ALA A 172 13.81 7.22 25.39
CA ALA A 172 14.86 8.04 24.79
C ALA A 172 14.33 9.39 24.27
N MET A 173 13.10 9.44 23.77
CA MET A 173 12.45 10.70 23.39
C MET A 173 12.17 11.53 24.65
N LYS A 174 11.59 10.92 25.70
CA LYS A 174 11.32 11.60 26.98
C LYS A 174 12.59 12.18 27.62
N SER A 175 13.71 11.45 27.60
CA SER A 175 14.97 11.95 28.17
C SER A 175 15.55 13.15 27.39
N ARG A 176 15.18 13.30 26.12
CA ARG A 176 15.53 14.46 25.28
C ARG A 176 14.53 15.62 25.41
N GLY A 177 13.66 15.57 26.43
CA GLY A 177 12.65 16.61 26.68
C GLY A 177 11.43 16.54 25.76
N PHE A 178 11.21 15.41 25.08
CA PHE A 178 10.03 15.21 24.25
C PHE A 178 8.87 14.71 25.12
N TYR A 179 8.00 15.63 25.50
CA TYR A 179 6.76 15.35 26.20
C TYR A 179 5.62 15.41 25.18
N ILE A 180 4.93 14.28 24.98
CA ILE A 180 3.70 14.24 24.21
C ILE A 180 2.60 14.67 25.18
N ASP A 181 2.15 15.91 25.07
CA ASP A 181 0.87 16.36 25.63
C ASP A 181 -0.30 15.89 24.75
#